data_AF-A0A7W2I6E2-F1
#
_entry.id   AF-A0A7W2I6E2-F1
#
_cell.length_a   1.000
_cell.length_b   1.000
_cell.length_c   1.000
_cell.angle_alpha   90.00
_cell.angle_beta   90.00
_cell.angle_gamma   90.00
#
_symmetry.space_group_name_H-M   'P 1'
#
loop_
_entity.id
_entity.type
_entity.pdbx_description
1 polymer ?
#
loop_
_entity_poly.entity_id
_entity_poly.type
_entity_poly.pdbx_seq_one_letter_code
_entity_poly.pdbx_strand_id
1 'polypeptide(L)'
;MSDAKFHWYDLVAGFPAVPDIRDPVGRYLRRMQFDLEATMEKRLLYLVVSRPLVRFDTNRSPSWGFFSLKLTVPLLVGAEQKRDSVTLELEVPFAATMKKPVVTVQDRFLILNWGGLVEAMSIHDVLQHHDHGLKYVSRVHYVGQTKDTSGRLAKGRLTALQKIQQNNSEHSDTLLLVQRLNFEIDSAQGDPALLPANQNAVAADILLKDRMDLVECAVIKYFEGDVMRGRKDHELAVRRARMVEVQAANNVNDVNIDLTSPESEGDRYYDLMSDYVPVSRSHRMRCHLINGEIALTILPPERKGS
;
A
#
# COMPACT_ATOMS: atom_id res chain seq x y z
N MET A 1 5.58 12.75 -8.36
CA MET A 1 4.69 12.52 -7.20
C MET A 1 4.06 11.14 -7.34
N SER A 2 4.24 10.27 -6.35
CA SER A 2 3.63 8.94 -6.34
C SER A 2 2.26 8.96 -5.66
N ASP A 3 1.27 8.35 -6.29
CA ASP A 3 -0.04 8.05 -5.69
C ASP A 3 0.08 6.70 -4.96
N ALA A 4 -0.39 6.61 -3.71
CA ALA A 4 -0.13 5.48 -2.82
C ALA A 4 -1.38 5.11 -2.03
N LYS A 5 -1.86 3.87 -2.18
CA LYS A 5 -3.10 3.39 -1.56
C LYS A 5 -2.89 2.10 -0.78
N PHE A 6 -3.43 2.04 0.44
CA PHE A 6 -3.46 0.80 1.21
C PHE A 6 -4.74 0.00 0.92
N HIS A 7 -4.58 -1.31 0.82
CA HIS A 7 -5.67 -2.28 0.76
C HIS A 7 -5.49 -3.30 1.89
N TRP A 8 -6.55 -3.58 2.64
CA TRP A 8 -6.48 -4.55 3.73
C TRP A 8 -6.51 -5.98 3.19
N TYR A 9 -5.33 -6.61 3.12
CA TYR A 9 -5.14 -7.91 2.50
C TYR A 9 -5.90 -9.03 3.23
N ASP A 10 -6.06 -8.95 4.55
CA ASP A 10 -6.83 -9.95 5.31
C ASP A 10 -8.30 -10.00 4.87
N LEU A 11 -8.84 -8.89 4.37
CA LEU A 11 -10.20 -8.86 3.80
C LEU A 11 -10.25 -9.53 2.41
N VAL A 12 -9.14 -9.57 1.68
CA VAL A 12 -9.04 -10.22 0.37
C VAL A 12 -8.80 -11.73 0.53
N ALA A 13 -7.90 -12.11 1.43
CA ALA A 13 -7.51 -13.50 1.65
C ALA A 13 -8.58 -14.31 2.42
N GLY A 14 -9.39 -13.65 3.26
CA GLY A 14 -10.28 -14.32 4.22
C GLY A 14 -11.77 -14.34 3.87
N PHE A 15 -12.23 -13.70 2.80
CA PHE A 15 -13.67 -13.55 2.50
C PHE A 15 -14.16 -14.49 1.38
N PRO A 16 -15.48 -14.80 1.34
CA PRO A 16 -16.08 -15.63 0.29
C PRO A 16 -15.82 -15.04 -1.10
N ALA A 17 -15.69 -15.93 -2.09
CA ALA A 17 -15.32 -15.58 -3.46
C ALA A 17 -16.28 -14.61 -4.16
N VAL A 18 -17.51 -14.45 -3.65
CA VAL A 18 -18.53 -13.53 -4.16
C VAL A 18 -19.17 -12.79 -2.98
N PRO A 19 -18.78 -11.53 -2.73
CA PRO A 19 -19.42 -10.69 -1.72
C PRO A 19 -20.88 -10.37 -2.09
N ASP A 20 -21.78 -10.32 -1.09
CA ASP A 20 -23.17 -9.91 -1.31
C ASP A 20 -23.26 -8.38 -1.50
N ILE A 21 -23.50 -7.93 -2.73
CA ILE A 21 -23.59 -6.49 -3.07
C ILE A 21 -24.86 -5.81 -2.52
N ARG A 22 -25.80 -6.55 -1.92
CA ARG A 22 -26.94 -5.97 -1.23
C ARG A 22 -26.56 -5.48 0.17
N ASP A 23 -25.52 -6.06 0.74
CA ASP A 23 -24.94 -5.68 2.02
C ASP A 23 -23.90 -4.56 1.83
N PRO A 24 -23.91 -3.49 2.64
CA PRO A 24 -22.88 -2.45 2.62
C PRO A 24 -21.45 -2.98 2.71
N VAL A 25 -21.18 -3.99 3.54
CA VAL A 25 -19.84 -4.58 3.66
C VAL A 25 -19.48 -5.35 2.39
N GLY A 26 -20.40 -6.15 1.84
CA GLY A 26 -20.17 -6.82 0.55
C GLY A 26 -19.91 -5.85 -0.61
N ARG A 27 -20.58 -4.69 -0.66
CA ARG A 27 -20.26 -3.62 -1.64
C ARG A 27 -18.86 -3.05 -1.44
N TYR A 28 -18.46 -2.82 -0.20
CA TYR A 28 -17.10 -2.36 0.13
C TYR A 28 -16.05 -3.36 -0.38
N LEU A 29 -16.22 -4.64 -0.06
CA LEU A 29 -15.30 -5.70 -0.46
C LEU A 29 -15.20 -5.81 -1.99
N ARG A 30 -16.34 -5.71 -2.70
CA ARG A 30 -16.33 -5.74 -4.16
C ARG A 30 -15.61 -4.54 -4.77
N ARG A 31 -15.75 -3.35 -4.19
CA ARG A 31 -15.00 -2.16 -4.62
C ARG A 31 -13.51 -2.35 -4.42
N MET A 32 -13.08 -2.81 -3.24
CA MET A 32 -11.66 -3.09 -2.97
C MET A 32 -11.09 -4.14 -3.94
N GLN A 33 -11.85 -5.19 -4.24
CA GLN A 33 -11.43 -6.21 -5.21
C GLN A 33 -11.29 -5.62 -6.62
N PHE A 34 -12.26 -4.80 -7.06
CA PHE A 34 -12.21 -4.14 -8.36
C PHE A 34 -11.01 -3.18 -8.46
N ASP A 35 -10.75 -2.41 -7.40
CA ASP A 35 -9.60 -1.51 -7.34
C ASP A 35 -8.29 -2.30 -7.50
N LEU A 36 -8.16 -3.43 -6.79
CA LEU A 36 -6.99 -4.31 -6.94
C LEU A 36 -6.92 -4.91 -8.35
N GLU A 37 -8.01 -5.44 -8.90
CA GLU A 37 -8.07 -5.96 -10.28
C GLU A 37 -7.59 -4.90 -11.30
N ALA A 38 -8.01 -3.64 -11.14
CA ALA A 38 -7.60 -2.53 -12.02
C ALA A 38 -6.10 -2.18 -11.90
N THR A 39 -5.43 -2.54 -10.80
CA THR A 39 -3.97 -2.38 -10.66
C THR A 39 -3.19 -3.50 -11.35
N MET A 40 -3.81 -4.65 -11.61
CA MET A 40 -3.13 -5.84 -12.14
C MET A 40 -2.78 -5.76 -13.62
N GLU A 41 -3.48 -4.90 -14.36
CA GLU A 41 -3.15 -4.60 -15.75
C GLU A 41 -1.98 -3.61 -15.85
N LYS A 42 -1.65 -2.94 -14.75
CA LYS A 42 -0.62 -1.90 -14.66
C LYS A 42 0.64 -2.46 -14.00
N ARG A 43 1.80 -1.88 -14.32
CA ARG A 43 3.07 -2.17 -13.64
C ARG A 43 3.27 -1.18 -12.50
N LEU A 44 2.59 -1.41 -11.38
CA LEU A 44 2.75 -0.61 -10.16
C LEU A 44 3.63 -1.37 -9.17
N LEU A 45 4.25 -0.65 -8.24
CA LEU A 45 4.96 -1.25 -7.12
C LEU A 45 3.93 -1.58 -6.04
N TYR A 46 4.09 -2.69 -5.33
CA TYR A 46 3.38 -2.91 -4.08
C TYR A 46 4.32 -3.37 -2.97
N LEU A 47 3.98 -2.98 -1.74
CA LEU A 47 4.62 -3.39 -0.51
C LEU A 47 3.61 -4.18 0.33
N VAL A 48 3.99 -5.38 0.77
CA VAL A 48 3.25 -6.11 1.80
C VAL A 48 3.72 -5.60 3.13
N VAL A 49 2.81 -5.04 3.91
CA VAL A 49 3.12 -4.49 5.22
C VAL A 49 2.26 -5.11 6.30
N SER A 50 2.81 -5.23 7.51
CA SER A 50 2.04 -5.57 8.70
C SER A 50 1.91 -4.38 9.63
N ARG A 51 0.77 -4.24 10.27
CA ARG A 51 0.54 -3.29 11.37
C ARG A 51 -0.03 -4.03 12.59
N PRO A 52 0.14 -3.50 13.81
CA PRO A 52 -0.54 -4.05 14.99
C PRO A 52 -2.02 -4.29 14.70
N LEU A 53 -2.55 -5.41 15.17
CA LEU A 53 -3.96 -5.75 15.00
C LEU A 53 -4.84 -4.64 15.61
N VAL A 54 -5.78 -4.10 14.86
CA VAL A 54 -6.75 -3.12 15.40
C VAL A 54 -8.15 -3.56 15.08
N ARG A 55 -9.04 -3.55 16.07
CA ARG A 55 -10.47 -3.87 15.92
C ARG A 55 -11.33 -2.80 16.56
N PHE A 56 -12.56 -2.66 16.07
CA PHE A 56 -13.55 -1.88 16.80
C PHE A 56 -14.02 -2.67 18.02
N ASP A 57 -14.15 -2.00 19.16
CA ASP A 57 -14.66 -2.64 20.36
C ASP A 57 -16.18 -2.71 20.30
N THR A 58 -16.71 -3.89 19.96
CA THR A 58 -18.15 -4.14 19.84
C THR A 58 -18.88 -4.20 21.19
N ASN A 59 -18.15 -4.29 22.31
CA ASN A 59 -18.73 -4.30 23.66
C ASN A 59 -18.98 -2.90 24.21
N ARG A 60 -18.43 -1.86 23.57
CA ARG A 60 -18.61 -0.46 23.96
C ARG A 60 -19.35 0.30 22.86
N SER A 61 -20.36 1.06 23.26
CA SER A 61 -21.11 1.88 22.31
C SER A 61 -20.27 3.09 21.85
N PRO A 62 -20.35 3.47 20.56
CA PRO A 62 -19.78 4.72 20.11
C PRO A 62 -20.53 5.92 20.72
N SER A 63 -19.85 7.05 20.85
CA SER A 63 -20.41 8.25 21.47
C SER A 63 -20.29 9.46 20.56
N TRP A 64 -21.21 10.42 20.73
CA TRP A 64 -21.26 11.63 19.92
C TRP A 64 -20.83 12.85 20.74
N GLY A 65 -20.12 13.78 20.10
CA GLY A 65 -19.92 15.12 20.61
C GLY A 65 -21.25 15.87 20.80
N PHE A 66 -21.29 16.78 21.78
CA PHE A 66 -22.53 17.40 22.25
C PHE A 66 -23.24 18.32 21.21
N PHE A 67 -22.53 18.81 20.19
CA PHE A 67 -23.10 19.69 19.14
C PHE A 67 -22.48 19.49 17.75
N SER A 68 -21.84 18.35 17.50
CA SER A 68 -21.13 18.10 16.25
C SER A 68 -21.32 16.68 15.75
N LEU A 69 -20.95 16.45 14.49
CA LEU A 69 -20.82 15.12 13.91
C LEU A 69 -19.48 14.46 14.27
N LYS A 70 -18.95 14.77 15.46
CA LYS A 70 -17.77 14.10 16.02
C LYS A 70 -18.21 12.80 16.66
N LEU A 71 -17.89 11.69 16.01
CA LEU A 71 -18.18 10.33 16.44
C LEU A 71 -16.92 9.72 17.06
N THR A 72 -16.96 9.39 18.35
CA THR A 72 -15.87 8.66 18.99
C THR A 72 -16.22 7.17 19.04
N VAL A 73 -15.39 6.36 18.40
CA VAL A 73 -15.57 4.91 18.30
C VAL A 73 -14.48 4.21 19.12
N PRO A 74 -14.84 3.31 20.05
CA PRO A 74 -13.87 2.58 20.87
C PRO A 74 -13.14 1.51 20.04
N LEU A 75 -11.86 1.32 20.34
CA LEU A 75 -10.97 0.38 19.65
C LEU A 75 -10.33 -0.61 20.63
N LEU A 76 -9.88 -1.74 20.08
CA LEU A 76 -9.01 -2.73 20.71
C LEU A 76 -7.75 -2.89 19.84
N VAL A 77 -6.59 -2.87 20.50
CA VAL A 77 -5.28 -2.80 19.83
C VAL A 77 -4.38 -3.94 20.30
N GLY A 78 -3.76 -4.62 19.33
CA GLY A 78 -2.82 -5.71 19.53
C GLY A 78 -3.49 -6.99 20.03
N ALA A 79 -2.68 -8.04 20.18
CA ALA A 79 -3.14 -9.33 20.71
C ALA A 79 -3.68 -9.23 22.14
N GLU A 80 -3.16 -8.28 22.94
CA GLU A 80 -3.61 -8.00 24.30
C GLU A 80 -4.93 -7.21 24.37
N GLN A 81 -5.49 -6.80 23.22
CA GLN A 81 -6.73 -6.02 23.13
C GLN A 81 -6.71 -4.75 24.00
N LYS A 82 -5.59 -4.03 23.97
CA LYS A 82 -5.45 -2.76 24.69
C LYS A 82 -6.53 -1.79 24.21
N ARG A 83 -7.26 -1.21 25.15
CA ARG A 83 -8.36 -0.29 24.87
C ARG A 83 -7.82 1.04 24.36
N ASP A 84 -8.42 1.51 23.28
CA ASP A 84 -8.18 2.84 22.70
C ASP A 84 -9.48 3.41 22.10
N SER A 85 -9.40 4.51 21.38
CA SER A 85 -10.51 5.10 20.64
C SER A 85 -10.03 5.96 19.47
N VAL A 86 -10.88 6.13 18.46
CA VAL A 86 -10.68 7.10 17.38
C VAL A 86 -11.88 8.03 17.29
N THR A 87 -11.64 9.32 17.04
CA THR A 87 -12.69 10.32 16.85
C THR A 87 -12.74 10.72 15.39
N LEU A 88 -13.87 10.44 14.74
CA LEU A 88 -14.13 10.81 13.36
C LEU A 88 -14.92 12.10 13.35
N GLU A 89 -14.48 13.08 12.56
CA GLU A 89 -15.27 14.25 12.21
C GLU A 89 -16.01 13.95 10.91
N LEU A 90 -17.31 13.66 11.01
CA LEU A 90 -18.12 13.24 9.86
C LEU A 90 -18.75 14.46 9.17
N GLU A 91 -18.78 14.42 7.85
CA GLU A 91 -19.54 15.35 7.01
C GLU A 91 -20.83 14.68 6.54
N VAL A 92 -21.92 15.45 6.40
CA VAL A 92 -23.19 14.91 5.89
C VAL A 92 -23.05 14.69 4.37
N PRO A 93 -23.15 13.45 3.87
CA PRO A 93 -23.06 13.20 2.44
C PRO A 93 -24.20 13.87 1.66
N PHE A 94 -23.95 14.28 0.42
CA PHE A 94 -24.98 14.91 -0.43
C PHE A 94 -26.23 14.04 -0.61
N ALA A 95 -26.07 12.71 -0.71
CA ALA A 95 -27.16 11.75 -0.88
C ALA A 95 -27.84 11.32 0.44
N ALA A 96 -27.46 11.90 1.58
CA ALA A 96 -28.04 11.58 2.87
C ALA A 96 -29.48 12.11 2.99
N THR A 97 -30.36 11.32 3.60
CA THR A 97 -31.71 11.77 3.97
C THR A 97 -31.82 12.07 5.47
N MET A 98 -30.77 11.78 6.24
CA MET A 98 -30.65 12.07 7.67
C MET A 98 -29.47 13.01 7.93
N LYS A 99 -29.60 13.91 8.92
CA LYS A 99 -28.53 14.81 9.35
C LYS A 99 -27.46 14.12 10.22
N LYS A 100 -27.77 12.94 10.74
CA LYS A 100 -26.91 12.16 11.63
C LYS A 100 -27.16 10.67 11.34
N PRO A 101 -26.12 9.85 11.13
CA PRO A 101 -26.31 8.47 10.74
C PRO A 101 -26.65 7.59 11.96
N VAL A 102 -27.35 6.50 11.71
CA VAL A 102 -27.37 5.35 12.62
C VAL A 102 -26.03 4.62 12.46
N VAL A 103 -25.36 4.37 13.58
CA VAL A 103 -24.02 3.77 13.60
C VAL A 103 -24.13 2.31 14.02
N THR A 104 -23.63 1.41 13.19
CA THR A 104 -23.45 0.00 13.52
C THR A 104 -21.97 -0.31 13.53
N VAL A 105 -21.49 -0.87 14.64
CA VAL A 105 -20.09 -1.23 14.83
C VAL A 105 -19.96 -2.75 14.74
N GLN A 106 -19.07 -3.20 13.86
CA GLN A 106 -18.63 -4.60 13.75
C GLN A 106 -17.12 -4.66 13.97
N ASP A 107 -16.57 -5.84 14.26
CA ASP A 107 -15.15 -6.06 14.57
C ASP A 107 -14.18 -5.33 13.60
N ARG A 108 -14.47 -5.39 12.30
CA ARG A 108 -13.62 -4.82 11.23
C ARG A 108 -14.22 -3.61 10.52
N PHE A 109 -15.52 -3.35 10.71
CA PHE A 109 -16.26 -2.38 9.93
C PHE A 109 -17.09 -1.44 10.80
N LEU A 110 -17.08 -0.16 10.43
CA LEU A 110 -18.00 0.86 10.89
C LEU A 110 -19.02 1.11 9.77
N ILE A 111 -20.31 0.92 10.05
CA ILE A 111 -21.38 1.15 9.09
C ILE A 111 -22.15 2.40 9.52
N LEU A 112 -22.24 3.36 8.61
CA LEU A 112 -22.97 4.61 8.78
C LEU A 112 -24.20 4.59 7.87
N ASN A 113 -25.39 4.56 8.48
CA ASN A 113 -26.65 4.62 7.76
C ASN A 113 -27.25 6.02 7.85
N TRP A 114 -27.16 6.77 6.76
CA TRP A 114 -27.69 8.12 6.58
C TRP A 114 -29.12 8.14 6.01
N GLY A 115 -29.84 7.01 6.08
CA GLY A 115 -31.16 6.80 5.49
C GLY A 115 -31.06 6.36 4.03
N GLY A 116 -31.07 7.32 3.10
CA GLY A 116 -30.98 7.06 1.65
C GLY A 116 -29.61 6.56 1.19
N LEU A 117 -28.60 6.64 2.05
CA LEU A 117 -27.24 6.19 1.82
C LEU A 117 -26.76 5.36 3.01
N VAL A 118 -26.16 4.21 2.72
CA VAL A 118 -25.48 3.39 3.72
C VAL A 118 -24.05 3.15 3.26
N GLU A 119 -23.10 3.51 4.11
CA GLU A 119 -21.67 3.40 3.88
C GLU A 119 -21.04 2.45 4.88
N ALA A 120 -20.11 1.63 4.43
CA ALA A 120 -19.27 0.80 5.27
C ALA A 120 -17.82 1.23 5.10
N MET A 121 -17.13 1.41 6.22
CA MET A 121 -15.70 1.73 6.26
C MET A 121 -15.01 0.65 7.07
N SER A 122 -13.91 0.12 6.55
CA SER A 122 -13.05 -0.75 7.36
C SER A 122 -12.33 0.09 8.42
N ILE A 123 -11.82 -0.57 9.46
CA ILE A 123 -11.02 0.13 10.46
C ILE A 123 -9.79 0.82 9.84
N HIS A 124 -9.16 0.20 8.84
CA HIS A 124 -8.00 0.79 8.17
C HIS A 124 -8.37 1.97 7.27
N ASP A 125 -9.61 2.05 6.75
CA ASP A 125 -10.06 3.29 6.10
C ASP A 125 -10.25 4.41 7.12
N VAL A 126 -10.85 4.08 8.28
CA VAL A 126 -11.03 5.05 9.36
C VAL A 126 -9.67 5.60 9.82
N LEU A 127 -8.68 4.72 9.96
CA LEU A 127 -7.34 5.12 10.38
C LEU A 127 -6.58 5.92 9.31
N GLN A 128 -6.87 5.73 8.02
CA GLN A 128 -6.23 6.49 6.94
C GLN A 128 -6.83 7.88 6.73
N HIS A 129 -8.14 8.05 6.97
CA HIS A 129 -8.85 9.28 6.59
C HIS A 129 -9.16 10.21 7.77
N HIS A 130 -8.95 9.76 9.00
CA HIS A 130 -9.24 10.55 10.19
C HIS A 130 -8.00 10.64 11.08
N ASP A 131 -7.71 11.86 11.52
CA ASP A 131 -6.62 12.10 12.46
C ASP A 131 -6.82 11.26 13.73
N HIS A 132 -5.76 10.57 14.10
CA HIS A 132 -5.75 9.70 15.26
C HIS A 132 -4.45 9.86 16.03
N GLY A 133 -4.53 9.85 17.36
CA GLY A 133 -3.35 9.88 18.22
C GLY A 133 -2.51 8.59 18.18
N LEU A 134 -2.91 7.59 17.39
CA LEU A 134 -2.30 6.27 17.33
C LEU A 134 -0.98 6.32 16.56
N LYS A 135 0.08 5.81 17.17
CA LYS A 135 1.47 5.90 16.68
C LYS A 135 1.98 4.55 16.16
N TYR A 136 1.14 3.80 15.46
CA TYR A 136 1.52 2.49 14.95
C TYR A 136 2.34 2.61 13.67
N VAL A 137 3.42 1.84 13.60
CA VAL A 137 4.32 1.77 12.46
C VAL A 137 4.01 0.53 11.64
N SER A 138 4.07 0.68 10.32
CA SER A 138 3.90 -0.43 9.37
C SER A 138 5.26 -1.07 9.08
N ARG A 139 5.38 -2.39 9.23
CA ARG A 139 6.59 -3.15 8.86
C ARG A 139 6.44 -3.72 7.46
N VAL A 140 7.36 -3.39 6.57
CA VAL A 140 7.47 -3.96 5.21
C VAL A 140 8.09 -5.35 5.30
N HIS A 141 7.44 -6.33 4.68
CA HIS A 141 7.88 -7.72 4.61
C HIS A 141 8.27 -8.17 3.22
N TYR A 142 7.66 -7.57 2.19
CA TYR A 142 7.81 -8.01 0.81
C TYR A 142 7.52 -6.89 -0.16
N VAL A 143 8.26 -6.88 -1.26
CA VAL A 143 8.14 -5.94 -2.38
C VAL A 143 7.87 -6.72 -3.65
N GLY A 144 6.92 -6.24 -4.46
CA GLY A 144 6.60 -6.83 -5.75
C GLY A 144 5.97 -5.85 -6.73
N GLN A 145 5.67 -6.34 -7.93
CA GLN A 145 4.93 -5.60 -8.95
C GLN A 145 3.49 -6.12 -9.11
N THR A 146 2.52 -5.22 -9.30
CA THR A 146 1.09 -5.58 -9.38
C THR A 146 0.74 -6.37 -10.64
N LYS A 147 1.54 -6.29 -11.71
CA LYS A 147 1.24 -6.94 -12.99
C LYS A 147 1.21 -8.46 -12.83
N ASP A 148 0.01 -9.03 -12.86
CA ASP A 148 -0.21 -10.45 -12.66
C ASP A 148 -1.36 -10.93 -13.56
N THR A 149 -1.00 -11.54 -14.69
CA THR A 149 -1.95 -12.01 -15.72
C THR A 149 -2.91 -13.08 -15.21
N SER A 150 -2.59 -13.73 -14.09
CA SER A 150 -3.37 -14.85 -13.54
C SER A 150 -4.39 -14.44 -12.47
N GLY A 151 -4.46 -13.16 -12.08
CA GLY A 151 -5.45 -12.72 -11.09
C GLY A 151 -5.11 -13.10 -9.65
N ARG A 152 -3.91 -13.64 -9.36
CA ARG A 152 -3.57 -14.20 -8.04
C ARG A 152 -3.51 -13.13 -6.96
N LEU A 153 -2.99 -11.94 -7.25
CA LEU A 153 -2.91 -10.86 -6.25
C LEU A 153 -4.30 -10.44 -5.74
N ALA A 154 -5.20 -10.01 -6.64
CA ALA A 154 -6.56 -9.58 -6.28
C ALA A 154 -7.46 -10.70 -5.75
N LYS A 155 -7.12 -11.98 -6.02
CA LYS A 155 -7.84 -13.15 -5.50
C LYS A 155 -7.23 -13.69 -4.19
N GLY A 156 -6.19 -13.05 -3.65
CA GLY A 156 -5.53 -13.53 -2.43
C GLY A 156 -4.82 -14.88 -2.58
N ARG A 157 -4.37 -15.24 -3.79
CA ARG A 157 -3.79 -16.55 -4.14
C ARG A 157 -2.27 -16.53 -4.37
N LEU A 158 -1.61 -15.42 -4.04
CA LEU A 158 -0.16 -15.31 -4.19
C LEU A 158 0.51 -15.96 -2.98
N THR A 159 1.19 -17.09 -3.20
CA THR A 159 1.74 -17.93 -2.11
C THR A 159 2.65 -17.19 -1.14
N ALA A 160 3.48 -16.25 -1.63
CA ALA A 160 4.35 -15.46 -0.76
C ALA A 160 3.54 -14.61 0.23
N LEU A 161 2.47 -13.96 -0.24
CA LEU A 161 1.59 -13.14 0.60
C LEU A 161 0.79 -14.01 1.57
N GLN A 162 0.30 -15.16 1.14
CA GLN A 162 -0.41 -16.10 2.03
C GLN A 162 0.48 -16.56 3.19
N LYS A 163 1.76 -16.86 2.93
CA LYS A 163 2.72 -17.22 3.99
C LYS A 163 2.95 -16.06 4.96
N ILE A 164 3.13 -14.84 4.45
CA ILE A 164 3.33 -13.65 5.30
C ILE A 164 2.08 -13.40 6.15
N GLN A 165 0.90 -13.49 5.55
CA GLN A 165 -0.37 -13.31 6.23
C GLN A 165 -0.58 -14.37 7.32
N GLN A 166 -0.31 -15.65 7.01
CA GLN A 166 -0.40 -16.74 7.98
C GLN A 166 0.56 -16.56 9.16
N ASN A 167 1.79 -16.10 8.91
CA ASN A 167 2.79 -15.88 9.96
C ASN A 167 2.46 -14.69 10.87
N ASN A 168 1.66 -13.74 10.38
CA ASN A 168 1.35 -12.49 11.08
C ASN A 168 -0.07 -12.44 11.67
N SER A 169 -0.99 -13.29 11.22
CA SER A 169 -2.44 -13.15 11.43
C SER A 169 -2.89 -13.12 12.89
N GLU A 170 -2.13 -13.73 13.80
CA GLU A 170 -2.44 -13.74 15.24
C GLU A 170 -2.09 -12.41 15.94
N HIS A 171 -1.20 -11.61 15.36
CA HIS A 171 -0.61 -10.45 16.04
C HIS A 171 -0.72 -9.15 15.24
N SER A 172 -0.96 -9.24 13.94
CA SER A 172 -0.91 -8.10 13.04
C SER A 172 -1.89 -8.24 11.89
N ASP A 173 -2.40 -7.10 11.45
CA ASP A 173 -3.13 -6.98 10.19
C ASP A 173 -2.14 -6.90 9.03
N THR A 174 -2.44 -7.59 7.94
CA THR A 174 -1.65 -7.55 6.71
C THR A 174 -2.30 -6.63 5.69
N LEU A 175 -1.54 -5.68 5.15
CA LEU A 175 -1.98 -4.69 4.18
C LEU A 175 -1.11 -4.75 2.93
N LEU A 176 -1.67 -4.32 1.80
CA LEU A 176 -0.96 -4.04 0.56
C LEU A 176 -0.91 -2.54 0.34
N LEU A 177 0.28 -1.95 0.34
CA LEU A 177 0.49 -0.57 -0.10
C LEU A 177 0.85 -0.60 -1.58
N VAL A 178 -0.08 -0.19 -2.44
CA VAL A 178 0.13 -0.10 -3.89
C VAL A 178 0.56 1.33 -4.22
N GLN A 179 1.68 1.47 -4.93
CA GLN A 179 2.27 2.75 -5.30
C GLN A 179 2.39 2.88 -6.83
N ARG A 180 1.80 3.96 -7.35
CA ARG A 180 2.05 4.44 -8.70
C ARG A 180 3.26 5.37 -8.66
N LEU A 181 4.29 5.02 -9.41
CA LEU A 181 5.50 5.82 -9.53
C LEU A 181 5.46 6.64 -10.82
N ASN A 182 6.01 7.85 -10.73
CA ASN A 182 6.29 8.69 -11.89
C ASN A 182 7.78 8.62 -12.18
N PHE A 183 8.14 8.59 -13.46
CA PHE A 183 9.52 8.55 -13.91
C PHE A 183 9.89 9.89 -14.53
N GLU A 184 11.00 10.45 -14.08
CA GLU A 184 11.66 11.60 -14.69
C GLU A 184 13.03 11.14 -15.17
N ILE A 185 13.36 11.44 -16.43
CA ILE A 185 14.62 11.01 -17.05
C ILE A 185 15.50 12.22 -17.22
N ASP A 186 16.66 12.20 -16.57
CA ASP A 186 17.75 13.14 -16.79
C ASP A 186 18.80 12.47 -17.69
N SER A 187 18.82 12.85 -18.96
CA SER A 187 19.68 12.26 -19.98
C SER A 187 19.99 13.27 -21.08
N ALA A 188 21.24 13.30 -21.53
CA ALA A 188 21.66 14.12 -22.67
C ALA A 188 20.95 13.72 -23.97
N GLN A 189 20.50 12.47 -24.08
CA GLN A 189 19.77 11.93 -25.22
C GLN A 189 18.24 12.11 -25.12
N GLY A 190 17.76 12.72 -24.03
CA GLY A 190 16.34 12.86 -23.73
C GLY A 190 15.68 11.57 -23.23
N ASP A 191 14.37 11.61 -23.00
CA ASP A 191 13.61 10.47 -22.51
C ASP A 191 13.37 9.44 -23.65
N PRO A 192 13.81 8.17 -23.51
CA PRO A 192 13.54 7.11 -24.48
C PRO A 192 12.05 6.92 -24.80
N ALA A 193 11.13 7.28 -23.89
CA ALA A 193 9.69 7.20 -24.12
C ALA A 193 9.20 8.16 -25.23
N LEU A 194 9.97 9.20 -25.55
CA LEU A 194 9.62 10.16 -26.61
C LEU A 194 10.06 9.69 -28.01
N LEU A 195 10.93 8.67 -28.09
CA LEU A 195 11.43 8.15 -29.36
C LEU A 195 10.30 7.46 -30.16
N PRO A 196 10.20 7.67 -31.49
CA PRO A 196 9.15 7.05 -32.31
C PRO A 196 9.04 5.52 -32.16
N ALA A 197 10.17 4.83 -31.98
CA ALA A 197 10.22 3.38 -31.77
C ALA A 197 9.45 2.92 -30.51
N ASN A 198 9.32 3.80 -29.51
CA ASN A 198 8.68 3.52 -28.21
C ASN A 198 7.27 4.09 -28.08
N GLN A 199 6.72 4.69 -29.14
CA GLN A 199 5.36 5.27 -29.10
C GLN A 199 4.24 4.24 -29.30
N ASN A 200 4.56 3.02 -29.74
CA ASN A 200 3.57 1.94 -29.78
C ASN A 200 3.41 1.29 -28.40
N ALA A 201 2.22 0.74 -28.12
CA ALA A 201 1.87 0.22 -26.80
C ALA A 201 2.76 -0.92 -26.30
N VAL A 202 3.28 -1.76 -27.21
CA VAL A 202 4.13 -2.90 -26.85
C VAL A 202 5.51 -2.43 -26.40
N ALA A 203 6.13 -1.55 -27.19
CA ALA A 203 7.43 -0.98 -26.86
C ALA A 203 7.36 -0.12 -25.58
N ALA A 204 6.28 0.64 -25.40
CA ALA A 204 6.03 1.39 -24.17
C ALA A 204 5.90 0.47 -22.93
N ASP A 205 5.19 -0.67 -23.02
CA ASP A 205 5.12 -1.63 -21.90
C ASP A 205 6.46 -2.30 -21.59
N ILE A 206 7.29 -2.56 -22.61
CA ILE A 206 8.64 -3.11 -22.43
C ILE A 206 9.54 -2.08 -21.71
N LEU A 207 9.52 -0.83 -22.15
CA LEU A 207 10.28 0.24 -21.50
C LEU A 207 9.82 0.46 -20.05
N LEU A 208 8.50 0.46 -19.81
CA LEU A 208 7.95 0.56 -18.45
C LEU A 208 8.32 -0.65 -17.60
N LYS A 209 8.35 -1.86 -18.17
CA LYS A 209 8.83 -3.06 -17.49
C LYS A 209 10.26 -2.87 -17.01
N ASP A 210 11.16 -2.40 -17.88
CA ASP A 210 12.57 -2.21 -17.55
C ASP A 210 12.75 -1.21 -16.41
N ARG A 211 12.03 -0.08 -16.47
CA ARG A 211 12.02 0.93 -15.41
C ARG A 211 11.52 0.37 -14.08
N MET A 212 10.41 -0.38 -14.10
CA MET A 212 9.83 -0.96 -12.89
C MET A 212 10.68 -2.10 -12.32
N ASP A 213 11.32 -2.92 -13.15
CA ASP A 213 12.21 -4.00 -12.70
C ASP A 213 13.42 -3.41 -11.94
N LEU A 214 14.00 -2.30 -12.41
CA LEU A 214 15.07 -1.56 -11.71
C LEU A 214 14.61 -1.07 -10.33
N VAL A 215 13.46 -0.41 -10.29
CA VAL A 215 12.92 0.14 -9.03
C VAL A 215 12.57 -0.99 -8.07
N GLU A 216 11.89 -2.04 -8.53
CA GLU A 216 11.54 -3.19 -7.69
C GLU A 216 12.80 -3.79 -7.07
N CYS A 217 13.86 -4.03 -7.84
CA CYS A 217 15.09 -4.63 -7.32
C CYS A 217 15.79 -3.71 -6.30
N ALA A 218 15.79 -2.39 -6.53
CA ALA A 218 16.34 -1.42 -5.59
C ALA A 218 15.53 -1.38 -4.27
N VAL A 219 14.20 -1.37 -4.36
CA VAL A 219 13.32 -1.31 -3.19
C VAL A 219 13.31 -2.64 -2.43
N ILE A 220 13.41 -3.78 -3.11
CA ILE A 220 13.67 -5.09 -2.47
C ILE A 220 14.96 -5.01 -1.66
N LYS A 221 16.08 -4.60 -2.26
CA LYS A 221 17.36 -4.53 -1.55
C LYS A 221 17.29 -3.57 -0.35
N TYR A 222 16.56 -2.46 -0.49
CA TYR A 222 16.37 -1.50 0.58
C TYR A 222 15.59 -2.10 1.77
N PHE A 223 14.38 -2.64 1.55
CA PHE A 223 13.52 -3.11 2.64
C PHE A 223 13.75 -4.58 3.06
N GLU A 224 14.09 -5.48 2.15
CA GLU A 224 14.27 -6.93 2.41
C GLU A 224 15.73 -7.32 2.69
N GLY A 225 16.68 -6.42 2.47
CA GLY A 225 18.11 -6.62 2.68
C GLY A 225 18.79 -7.56 1.65
N ASP A 226 20.09 -7.80 1.84
CA ASP A 226 20.90 -8.58 0.87
C ASP A 226 20.53 -10.07 0.81
N VAL A 227 19.97 -10.62 1.88
CA VAL A 227 19.60 -12.04 1.97
C VAL A 227 18.18 -12.31 1.43
N MET A 228 17.47 -11.28 0.94
CA MET A 228 16.13 -11.34 0.30
C MET A 228 15.27 -12.54 0.76
N ARG A 229 14.93 -12.56 2.05
CA ARG A 229 14.33 -13.72 2.73
C ARG A 229 13.11 -14.25 1.95
N GLY A 230 13.13 -15.54 1.64
CA GLY A 230 12.03 -16.23 0.95
C GLY A 230 12.17 -16.32 -0.57
N ARG A 231 13.22 -15.73 -1.16
CA ARG A 231 13.58 -15.87 -2.57
C ARG A 231 14.63 -16.96 -2.74
N LYS A 232 14.49 -17.79 -3.77
CA LYS A 232 15.45 -18.87 -4.07
C LYS A 232 16.68 -18.28 -4.79
N ASP A 233 17.86 -18.86 -4.62
CA ASP A 233 19.11 -18.43 -5.28
C ASP A 233 18.96 -18.28 -6.80
N HIS A 234 18.19 -19.17 -7.43
CA HIS A 234 17.84 -19.07 -8.85
C HIS A 234 17.12 -17.75 -9.18
N GLU A 235 16.17 -17.30 -8.36
CA GLU A 235 15.45 -16.03 -8.59
C GLU A 235 16.39 -14.83 -8.49
N LEU A 236 17.37 -14.88 -7.59
CA LEU A 236 18.40 -13.85 -7.47
C LEU A 236 19.28 -13.80 -8.72
N ALA A 237 19.71 -14.96 -9.22
CA ALA A 237 20.51 -15.06 -10.44
C ALA A 237 19.75 -14.52 -11.67
N VAL A 238 18.47 -14.89 -11.81
CA VAL A 238 17.60 -14.36 -12.89
C VAL A 238 17.43 -12.85 -12.80
N ARG A 239 17.24 -12.30 -11.59
CA ARG A 239 17.17 -10.84 -11.40
C ARG A 239 18.47 -10.15 -11.77
N ARG A 240 19.61 -10.67 -11.32
CA ARG A 240 20.92 -10.09 -11.64
C ARG A 240 21.15 -10.08 -13.16
N ALA A 241 20.90 -11.19 -13.84
CA ALA A 241 20.99 -11.28 -15.29
C ALA A 241 20.06 -10.25 -15.97
N ARG A 242 18.83 -10.11 -15.48
CA ARG A 242 17.88 -9.12 -15.97
C ARG A 242 18.38 -7.69 -15.77
N MET A 243 19.01 -7.36 -14.64
CA MET A 243 19.56 -6.03 -14.38
C MET A 243 20.73 -5.70 -15.32
N VAL A 244 21.57 -6.68 -15.67
CA VAL A 244 22.61 -6.51 -16.70
C VAL A 244 21.99 -6.15 -18.05
N GLU A 245 20.95 -6.88 -18.47
CA GLU A 245 20.24 -6.60 -19.73
C GLU A 245 19.63 -5.21 -19.74
N VAL A 246 18.93 -4.83 -18.66
CA VAL A 246 18.28 -3.53 -18.56
C VAL A 246 19.31 -2.40 -18.55
N GLN A 247 20.41 -2.56 -17.82
CA GLN A 247 21.51 -1.60 -17.80
C GLN A 247 22.11 -1.40 -19.20
N ALA A 248 22.40 -2.50 -19.90
CA ALA A 248 22.98 -2.44 -21.24
C ALA A 248 22.02 -1.85 -22.29
N ALA A 249 20.73 -2.19 -22.21
CA ALA A 249 19.73 -1.72 -23.16
C ALA A 249 19.40 -0.23 -23.01
N ASN A 250 19.45 0.29 -21.78
CA ASN A 250 18.99 1.65 -21.47
C ASN A 250 20.11 2.60 -21.03
N ASN A 251 21.36 2.14 -20.94
CA ASN A 251 22.53 2.91 -20.47
C ASN A 251 22.28 3.63 -19.13
N VAL A 252 21.63 2.92 -18.19
CA VAL A 252 21.28 3.49 -16.88
C VAL A 252 22.53 3.49 -15.98
N ASN A 253 22.91 4.67 -15.52
CA ASN A 253 23.99 4.84 -14.54
C ASN A 253 23.44 4.76 -13.11
N ASP A 254 22.45 5.60 -12.82
CA ASP A 254 21.89 5.81 -11.50
C ASP A 254 20.37 5.98 -11.55
N VAL A 255 19.69 5.61 -10.48
CA VAL A 255 18.26 5.84 -10.29
C VAL A 255 18.02 6.45 -8.92
N ASN A 256 17.44 7.65 -8.86
CA ASN A 256 16.95 8.22 -7.60
C ASN A 256 15.51 7.76 -7.39
N ILE A 257 15.22 7.19 -6.23
CA ILE A 257 13.90 6.68 -5.86
C ILE A 257 13.44 7.43 -4.63
N ASP A 258 12.26 8.05 -4.74
CA ASP A 258 11.55 8.69 -3.64
C ASP A 258 10.18 8.04 -3.50
N LEU A 259 9.97 7.33 -2.38
CA LEU A 259 8.71 6.64 -2.07
C LEU A 259 7.77 7.49 -1.21
N THR A 260 8.09 8.77 -0.98
CA THR A 260 7.27 9.68 -0.17
C THR A 260 5.97 10.01 -0.88
N SER A 261 4.83 9.71 -0.25
CA SER A 261 3.52 10.12 -0.78
C SER A 261 3.18 11.55 -0.32
N PRO A 262 2.65 12.42 -1.19
CA PRO A 262 2.12 13.72 -0.78
C PRO A 262 1.01 13.60 0.27
N GLU A 263 0.21 12.52 0.20
CA GLU A 263 -0.88 12.23 1.14
C GLU A 263 -0.37 11.84 2.53
N SER A 264 0.94 11.55 2.67
CA SER A 264 1.55 11.19 3.94
C SER A 264 1.94 12.40 4.81
N GLU A 265 1.69 13.64 4.38
CA GLU A 265 2.10 14.81 5.16
C GLU A 265 1.28 14.92 6.47
N GLY A 266 1.94 14.72 7.61
CA GLY A 266 1.32 14.76 8.95
C GLY A 266 0.80 13.41 9.45
N ASP A 267 0.59 12.44 8.55
CA ASP A 267 -0.01 11.16 8.89
C ASP A 267 1.01 10.05 9.14
N ARG A 268 0.98 9.50 10.35
CA ARG A 268 1.86 8.40 10.79
C ARG A 268 1.42 7.04 10.27
N TYR A 269 0.25 6.93 9.67
CA TYR A 269 -0.20 5.70 9.02
C TYR A 269 0.78 5.25 7.90
N TYR A 270 1.46 6.23 7.28
CA TYR A 270 2.47 6.05 6.25
C TYR A 270 3.91 5.88 6.79
N ASP A 271 4.11 5.86 8.12
CA ASP A 271 5.42 5.53 8.70
C ASP A 271 5.72 4.04 8.40
N LEU A 272 6.73 3.78 7.57
CA LEU A 272 7.18 2.43 7.21
C LEU A 272 8.53 2.12 7.86
N MET A 273 8.78 0.84 8.10
CA MET A 273 10.08 0.31 8.52
C MET A 273 10.29 -1.10 7.98
N SER A 274 11.49 -1.66 8.14
CA SER A 274 11.72 -3.10 8.01
C SER A 274 12.75 -3.58 9.03
N ASP A 275 13.20 -4.83 8.89
CA ASP A 275 14.34 -5.33 9.68
C ASP A 275 15.65 -4.60 9.35
N TYR A 276 15.74 -3.96 8.18
CA TYR A 276 16.96 -3.32 7.66
C TYR A 276 16.86 -1.80 7.58
N VAL A 277 15.64 -1.26 7.60
CA VAL A 277 15.36 0.16 7.43
C VAL A 277 14.66 0.70 8.67
N PRO A 278 15.18 1.77 9.30
CA PRO A 278 14.53 2.40 10.44
C PRO A 278 13.19 3.02 10.05
N VAL A 279 12.38 3.32 11.06
CA VAL A 279 11.10 4.01 10.86
C VAL A 279 11.32 5.34 10.14
N SER A 280 10.68 5.51 8.99
CA SER A 280 10.60 6.77 8.28
C SER A 280 9.29 6.88 7.53
N ARG A 281 8.90 8.10 7.21
CA ARG A 281 7.82 8.37 6.26
C ARG A 281 8.35 8.72 4.87
N SER A 282 9.62 9.12 4.83
CA SER A 282 10.33 9.51 3.61
C SER A 282 11.46 8.52 3.38
N HIS A 283 11.24 7.64 2.42
CA HIS A 283 12.22 6.64 2.00
C HIS A 283 12.80 7.07 0.66
N ARG A 284 13.99 7.68 0.75
CA ARG A 284 14.72 8.24 -0.39
C ARG A 284 16.05 7.52 -0.53
N MET A 285 16.35 7.04 -1.73
CA MET A 285 17.55 6.28 -2.01
C MET A 285 18.04 6.55 -3.43
N ARG A 286 19.35 6.45 -3.61
CA ARG A 286 19.99 6.39 -4.92
C ARG A 286 20.48 4.96 -5.15
N CYS A 287 20.08 4.41 -6.28
CA CYS A 287 20.51 3.11 -6.78
C CYS A 287 21.60 3.32 -7.82
N HIS A 288 22.73 2.65 -7.64
CA HIS A 288 23.84 2.57 -8.57
C HIS A 288 23.86 1.15 -9.15
N LEU A 289 23.92 1.03 -10.48
CA LEU A 289 24.07 -0.28 -11.14
C LEU A 289 25.54 -0.55 -11.46
N ILE A 290 26.12 -1.56 -10.81
CA ILE A 290 27.51 -1.97 -11.01
C ILE A 290 27.50 -3.44 -11.45
N ASN A 291 27.74 -3.69 -12.75
CA ASN A 291 27.76 -5.04 -13.34
C ASN A 291 26.48 -5.86 -13.05
N GLY A 292 25.31 -5.20 -13.10
CA GLY A 292 24.02 -5.82 -12.76
C GLY A 292 23.77 -6.02 -11.27
N GLU A 293 24.69 -5.63 -10.39
CA GLU A 293 24.45 -5.52 -8.96
C GLU A 293 23.93 -4.12 -8.60
N ILE A 294 22.99 -4.10 -7.67
CA ILE A 294 22.44 -2.87 -7.13
C ILE A 294 23.22 -2.50 -5.88
N ALA A 295 23.83 -1.33 -5.89
CA ALA A 295 24.36 -0.66 -4.71
C ALA A 295 23.45 0.52 -4.34
N LEU A 296 23.17 0.69 -3.04
CA LEU A 296 22.25 1.73 -2.56
C LEU A 296 22.98 2.76 -1.70
N THR A 297 22.65 4.03 -1.92
CA THR A 297 23.02 5.15 -1.07
C THR A 297 21.75 5.79 -0.52
N ILE A 298 21.60 5.85 0.80
CA ILE A 298 20.41 6.47 1.42
C ILE A 298 20.53 7.98 1.33
N LEU A 299 19.48 8.64 0.84
CA LEU A 299 19.46 10.08 0.68
C LEU A 299 18.81 10.72 1.92
N PRO A 300 19.29 11.90 2.36
CA PRO A 300 18.63 12.63 3.43
C PRO A 300 17.22 13.08 2.99
N PRO A 301 16.32 13.33 3.96
CA PRO A 301 15.04 13.97 3.66
C PRO A 301 15.28 15.32 2.98
N GLU A 302 14.42 15.66 2.03
CA GLU A 302 14.53 16.93 1.32
C GLU A 302 14.37 18.07 2.32
N ARG A 303 15.34 18.97 2.40
CA ARG A 303 15.15 20.21 3.14
C ARG A 303 14.12 21.01 2.34
N LYS A 304 12.88 21.10 2.82
CA LYS A 304 11.95 22.13 2.34
C LYS A 304 12.70 23.46 2.47
N GLY A 305 12.91 24.13 1.34
CA GLY A 305 13.67 25.37 1.26
C GLY A 305 13.14 26.39 2.27
N SER A 306 14.08 27.05 2.94
CA SER A 306 13.89 28.28 3.73
C SER A 306 13.17 29.36 2.94
#